data_AF-A0A850CBR6-F1
#
_entry.id   AF-A0A850CBR6-F1
#
_cell.length_a   1.000
_cell.length_b   1.000
_cell.length_c   1.000
_cell.angle_alpha   90.00
_cell.angle_beta   90.00
_cell.angle_gamma   90.00
#
_symmetry.space_group_name_H-M   'P 1'
#
loop_
_entity.id
_entity.type
_entity.pdbx_description
1 polymer ?
#
loop_
_entity_poly.entity_id
_entity_poly.type
_entity_poly.pdbx_seq_one_letter_code
_entity_poly.pdbx_strand_id
1 'polypeptide(L)'
;MKVPLSWLREYVDLPAVTAHEVADKLTAAGLKLESISSHGHDVKNVVVGEVLVIEELSGFKKPIRHCKVETGEATPREIVCGATNFVAGDRVPVVLPGGVL
;
A
#
# COMPACT_ATOMS: atom_id res chain seq x y z
N MET A 1 -3.56 2.53 -20.75
CA MET A 1 -4.07 3.34 -19.61
C MET A 1 -4.50 2.38 -18.51
N LYS A 2 -4.18 2.67 -17.23
CA LYS A 2 -4.66 1.86 -16.08
C LYS A 2 -5.77 2.61 -15.37
N VAL A 3 -6.83 1.90 -14.98
CA VAL A 3 -7.97 2.46 -14.26
C VAL A 3 -8.47 1.47 -13.21
N PRO A 4 -8.67 1.88 -11.95
CA PRO A 4 -9.31 1.04 -10.95
C PRO A 4 -10.79 0.81 -11.29
N LEU A 5 -11.26 -0.44 -11.15
CA LEU A 5 -12.67 -0.75 -11.38
C LEU A 5 -13.58 -0.04 -10.36
N SER A 6 -13.11 0.18 -9.13
CA SER A 6 -13.84 0.96 -8.12
C SER A 6 -14.10 2.38 -8.60
N TRP A 7 -13.10 3.03 -9.19
CA TRP A 7 -13.23 4.40 -9.69
C TRP A 7 -14.19 4.49 -10.88
N LEU A 8 -14.16 3.52 -11.81
CA LEU A 8 -15.14 3.48 -12.91
C LEU A 8 -16.58 3.40 -12.40
N ARG A 9 -16.84 2.66 -11.31
CA ARG A 9 -18.17 2.54 -10.71
C ARG A 9 -18.70 3.86 -10.14
N GLU A 10 -17.85 4.85 -9.89
CA GLU A 10 -18.28 6.18 -9.47
C GLU A 10 -18.90 6.99 -10.62
N TYR A 11 -18.63 6.63 -11.88
CA TYR A 11 -19.09 7.36 -13.06
C TYR A 11 -20.20 6.67 -13.84
N VAL A 12 -20.38 5.36 -13.67
CA VAL A 12 -21.38 4.59 -14.40
C VAL A 12 -21.90 3.45 -13.54
N ASP A 13 -23.21 3.23 -13.59
CA ASP A 13 -23.88 2.10 -12.94
C ASP A 13 -23.47 0.79 -13.60
N LEU A 14 -22.41 0.18 -13.05
CA LEU A 14 -21.99 -1.16 -13.44
C LEU A 14 -22.74 -2.18 -12.59
N PRO A 15 -23.35 -3.21 -13.22
CA PRO A 15 -23.93 -4.33 -12.48
C PRO A 15 -22.87 -5.08 -11.66
N ALA A 16 -23.31 -6.07 -10.90
CA ALA A 16 -22.41 -7.00 -10.20
C ALA A 16 -21.68 -7.89 -11.24
N VAL A 17 -20.61 -7.34 -11.81
CA VAL A 17 -19.73 -7.99 -12.79
C VAL A 17 -18.29 -7.98 -12.31
N THR A 18 -17.55 -8.98 -12.74
CA THR A 18 -16.11 -9.14 -12.53
C THR A 18 -15.31 -8.18 -13.41
N ALA A 19 -14.05 -7.94 -13.05
CA ALA A 19 -13.14 -7.13 -13.87
C ALA A 19 -12.92 -7.73 -15.28
N HIS A 20 -12.95 -9.06 -15.41
CA HIS A 20 -12.80 -9.75 -16.69
C HIS A 20 -14.00 -9.52 -17.61
N GLU A 21 -15.23 -9.58 -17.09
CA GLU A 21 -16.42 -9.31 -17.91
C GLU A 21 -16.47 -7.84 -18.40
N VAL A 22 -16.00 -6.91 -17.58
CA VAL A 22 -15.85 -5.50 -18.00
C VAL A 22 -14.79 -5.39 -19.09
N ALA A 23 -13.65 -6.06 -18.92
CA ALA A 23 -12.57 -6.07 -19.91
C ALA A 23 -13.00 -6.61 -21.27
N ASP A 24 -13.76 -7.71 -21.29
CA ASP A 24 -14.26 -8.31 -22.53
C ASP A 24 -15.18 -7.34 -23.29
N LYS A 25 -16.09 -6.65 -22.57
CA LYS A 25 -16.99 -5.65 -23.17
C LYS A 25 -16.23 -4.43 -23.70
N LEU A 26 -15.25 -3.93 -22.95
CA LEU A 26 -14.41 -2.81 -23.40
C LEU A 26 -13.61 -3.21 -24.65
N THR A 27 -13.04 -4.42 -24.68
CA THR A 27 -12.30 -4.94 -25.82
C THR A 27 -13.20 -5.08 -27.04
N ALA A 28 -14.42 -5.59 -26.88
CA ALA A 28 -15.42 -5.67 -27.96
C ALA A 28 -15.83 -4.28 -28.51
N ALA A 29 -15.81 -3.24 -27.66
CA ALA A 29 -16.02 -1.85 -28.06
C ALA A 29 -14.79 -1.18 -28.71
N GLY A 30 -13.70 -1.92 -28.94
CA GLY A 30 -12.46 -1.42 -29.55
C GLY A 30 -11.42 -0.91 -28.56
N LEU A 31 -11.69 -0.96 -27.25
CA LEU A 31 -10.77 -0.57 -26.19
C LEU A 31 -10.03 -1.81 -25.69
N LYS A 32 -8.98 -2.20 -26.41
CA LYS A 32 -8.19 -3.41 -26.09
C LYS A 32 -7.55 -3.31 -24.70
N LEU A 33 -7.73 -4.33 -23.88
CA LEU A 33 -6.99 -4.49 -22.62
C LEU A 33 -5.68 -5.25 -22.80
N GLU A 34 -4.66 -4.80 -22.07
CA GLU A 34 -3.34 -5.44 -22.04
C GLU A 34 -3.14 -6.30 -20.79
N SER A 35 -3.72 -5.90 -19.65
CA SER A 35 -3.58 -6.63 -18.39
C SER A 35 -4.70 -6.27 -17.41
N ILE A 36 -4.96 -7.19 -16.49
CA ILE A 36 -5.81 -7.00 -15.31
C ILE A 36 -4.98 -7.44 -14.11
N SER A 37 -4.93 -6.61 -13.06
CA SER A 37 -4.27 -6.94 -11.81
C SER A 37 -5.16 -6.65 -10.62
N SER A 38 -5.18 -7.58 -9.67
CA SER A 38 -5.81 -7.44 -8.36
C SER A 38 -4.72 -7.18 -7.33
N HIS A 39 -4.99 -6.33 -6.33
CA HIS A 39 -4.01 -5.94 -5.31
C HIS A 39 -4.62 -6.07 -3.90
N GLY A 40 -3.81 -6.47 -2.92
CA GLY A 40 -4.13 -6.34 -1.49
C GLY A 40 -5.05 -7.41 -0.89
N HIS A 41 -5.35 -8.49 -1.61
CA HIS A 41 -6.28 -9.55 -1.14
C HIS A 41 -5.61 -10.54 -0.16
N ASP A 42 -4.29 -10.57 -0.17
CA ASP A 42 -3.39 -11.44 0.58
C ASP A 42 -2.67 -10.72 1.73
N VAL A 43 -2.72 -9.39 1.74
CA VAL A 43 -2.06 -8.55 2.73
C VAL A 43 -2.75 -8.67 4.10
N LYS A 44 -1.96 -8.99 5.14
CA LYS A 44 -2.45 -9.19 6.51
C LYS A 44 -1.56 -8.48 7.52
N ASN A 45 -2.17 -8.04 8.62
CA ASN A 45 -1.51 -7.38 9.73
C ASN A 45 -0.70 -6.12 9.33
N VAL A 46 -1.25 -5.36 8.39
CA VAL A 46 -0.74 -4.05 8.00
C VAL A 46 -1.65 -2.98 8.57
N VAL A 47 -1.07 -2.06 9.32
CA VAL A 47 -1.77 -0.97 9.99
C VAL A 47 -1.19 0.37 9.55
N VAL A 48 -1.93 1.45 9.78
CA VAL A 48 -1.36 2.79 9.66
C VAL A 48 -0.66 3.13 10.98
N GLY A 49 0.64 3.43 10.91
CA GLY A 49 1.42 3.91 12.05
C GLY A 49 1.90 5.34 11.85
N GLU A 50 2.26 6.01 12.95
CA GLU A 50 2.82 7.36 12.95
C GLU A 50 4.27 7.33 13.45
N VAL A 51 5.19 7.92 12.68
CA VAL A 51 6.61 7.94 13.02
C VAL A 51 6.85 8.98 14.11
N LEU A 52 7.17 8.54 15.33
CA LEU A 52 7.41 9.45 16.46
C LEU A 52 8.82 10.02 16.46
N VAL A 53 9.82 9.16 16.24
CA VAL A 53 11.25 9.51 16.31
C VAL A 53 12.00 8.77 15.21
N ILE A 54 13.01 9.44 14.64
CA ILE A 54 13.96 8.87 13.69
C ILE A 54 15.37 9.13 14.23
N GLU A 55 16.15 8.07 14.42
CA GLU A 55 17.58 8.11 14.70
C GLU A 55 18.35 7.54 13.52
N GLU A 56 19.36 8.25 13.01
CA GLU A 56 20.20 7.75 11.93
C GLU A 56 21.36 6.92 12.49
N LEU A 57 21.46 5.67 12.05
CA LEU A 57 22.52 4.74 12.44
C LEU A 57 23.76 4.96 11.58
N SER A 58 24.90 5.18 12.24
CA SER A 58 26.19 5.36 11.57
C SER A 58 26.92 4.03 11.32
N GLY A 59 27.93 4.05 10.45
CA GLY A 59 28.81 2.89 10.19
C GLY A 59 28.37 1.97 9.04
N PHE A 60 27.30 2.30 8.32
CA PHE A 60 26.82 1.53 7.16
C PHE A 60 27.05 2.28 5.84
N LYS A 61 27.11 1.55 4.72
CA LYS A 61 27.27 2.14 3.38
C LYS A 61 26.05 2.94 2.91
N LYS A 62 24.87 2.62 3.43
CA LYS A 62 23.61 3.29 3.12
C LYS A 62 23.08 3.97 4.39
N PRO A 63 22.30 5.06 4.29
CA PRO A 63 21.57 5.61 5.42
C PRO A 63 20.61 4.56 5.97
N ILE A 64 20.76 4.22 7.25
CA ILE A 64 19.86 3.33 7.98
C ILE A 64 19.25 4.13 9.12
N ARG A 65 17.94 4.04 9.30
CA ARG A 65 17.20 4.73 10.35
C ARG A 65 16.61 3.73 11.33
N HIS A 66 16.76 4.00 12.62
CA HIS A 66 16.00 3.37 13.70
C HIS A 66 14.83 4.29 14.05
N CYS A 67 13.61 3.80 13.87
CA CYS A 67 12.39 4.58 13.99
C CYS A 67 11.56 4.06 15.17
N LYS A 68 11.03 4.97 15.99
CA LYS A 68 9.93 4.65 16.92
C LYS A 68 8.62 5.00 16.25
N VAL A 69 7.70 4.03 16.17
CA VAL A 69 6.46 4.16 15.40
C VAL A 69 5.28 3.76 16.29
N GLU A 70 4.33 4.69 16.47
CA GLU A 70 3.05 4.40 17.11
C GLU A 70 2.17 3.59 16.14
N THR A 71 1.55 2.52 16.63
CA THR A 71 0.79 1.57 15.79
C THR A 71 -0.60 1.25 16.34
N GLY A 72 -1.03 1.96 17.39
CA GLY A 72 -2.27 1.70 18.13
C GLY A 72 -2.13 0.61 19.18
N GLU A 73 -0.90 0.16 19.46
CA GLU A 73 -0.60 -0.80 20.53
C GLU A 73 -0.24 -0.09 21.84
N ALA A 74 -0.08 -0.83 22.94
CA ALA A 74 0.24 -0.26 24.25
C ALA A 74 1.60 0.47 24.28
N THR A 75 2.54 0.09 23.41
CA THR A 75 3.87 0.70 23.33
C THR A 75 4.28 0.89 21.88
N PRO A 76 4.93 2.03 21.53
CA PRO A 76 5.51 2.23 20.21
C PRO A 76 6.46 1.11 19.82
N ARG A 77 6.45 0.76 18.53
CA ARG A 77 7.35 -0.24 17.95
C ARG A 77 8.66 0.39 17.52
N GLU A 78 9.74 -0.37 17.64
CA GLU A 78 11.04 0.01 17.09
C GLU A 78 11.26 -0.70 15.75
N ILE A 79 11.50 0.07 14.69
CA ILE A 79 11.54 -0.42 13.31
C ILE A 79 12.78 0.15 12.61
N VAL A 80 13.57 -0.72 11.99
CA VAL A 80 14.70 -0.30 11.16
C VAL A 80 14.21 -0.09 9.72
N CYS A 81 14.48 1.09 9.16
CA CYS A 81 14.10 1.44 7.79
C CYS A 81 15.25 2.16 7.06
N GLY A 82 15.47 1.83 5.78
CA GLY A 82 16.46 2.50 4.94
C GLY A 82 15.88 3.61 4.05
N ALA A 83 14.56 3.80 4.05
CA ALA A 83 13.93 4.83 3.23
C ALA A 83 14.14 6.22 3.83
N THR A 84 14.27 7.23 2.97
CA THR A 84 14.56 8.61 3.38
C THR A 84 13.46 9.61 3.06
N ASN A 85 12.37 9.15 2.44
CA ASN A 85 11.26 9.97 1.94
C ASN A 85 10.14 10.21 2.98
N PHE A 86 10.48 10.18 4.27
CA PHE A 86 9.56 10.46 5.38
C PHE A 86 10.29 11.12 6.55
N VAL A 87 9.54 11.81 7.39
CA VAL A 87 9.98 12.53 8.60
C VAL A 87 9.15 12.12 9.83
N ALA A 88 9.56 12.55 11.03
CA ALA A 88 8.73 12.38 12.23
C ALA A 88 7.39 13.13 12.08
N GLY A 89 6.30 12.51 12.51
CA GLY A 89 4.91 12.94 12.31
C GLY A 89 4.24 12.34 11.07
N ASP A 90 5.00 11.75 10.13
CA ASP A 90 4.40 11.12 8.96
C ASP A 90 3.65 9.84 9.32
N ARG A 91 2.51 9.62 8.64
CA ARG A 91 1.75 8.37 8.70
C ARG A 91 2.20 7.42 7.60
N VAL A 92 2.55 6.20 7.99
CA VAL A 92 3.14 5.19 7.13
C VAL A 92 2.42 3.84 7.29
N PRO A 93 2.37 3.00 6.24
CA PRO A 93 1.93 1.61 6.40
C PRO A 93 3.00 0.83 7.16
N VAL A 94 2.58 0.13 8.21
CA VAL A 94 3.45 -0.69 9.06
C VAL A 94 2.96 -2.14 9.02
N VAL A 95 3.84 -3.05 8.62
CA VAL A 95 3.61 -4.49 8.73
C VAL A 95 4.06 -4.93 10.10
N LEU A 96 3.15 -5.45 10.91
CA LEU A 96 3.46 -5.94 12.25
C LEU A 96 3.96 -7.40 12.19
N PRO A 97 4.68 -7.90 13.23
CA PRO A 97 5.10 -9.28 13.29
C PRO A 97 3.96 -10.27 13.01
N GLY A 98 4.21 -11.27 12.16
CA GLY A 98 3.18 -12.20 11.67
C GLY A 98 2.35 -11.69 10.49
N GLY A 99 2.66 -10.50 9.95
CA GLY A 99 2.04 -10.00 8.73
C GLY A 99 2.44 -10.75 7.47
N VAL A 100 1.59 -10.63 6.44
CA VAL A 100 1.76 -11.21 5.10
C VAL A 100 1.64 -10.06 4.10
N LEU A 101 2.51 -10.03 3.10
CA LEU A 101 2.57 -9.03 2.03
C LEU A 101 2.35 -9.66 0.66
#